data_AF-A0A2D5YMZ9-F1
#
_entry.id   AF-A0A2D5YMZ9-F1
#
_cell.length_a   1.000
_cell.length_b   1.000
_cell.length_c   1.000
_cell.angle_alpha   90.00
_cell.angle_beta   90.00
_cell.angle_gamma   90.00
#
_symmetry.space_group_name_H-M   'P 1'
#
loop_
_entity.id
_entity.type
_entity.pdbx_description
1 polymer ?
#
loop_
_entity_poly.entity_id
_entity_poly.type
_entity_poly.pdbx_seq_one_letter_code
_entity_poly.pdbx_strand_id
1 'polypeptide(L)'
;MKLISTLLILSFICSCQTDNSNSFDDILGSSSIDPNNPNLVKAYAVIEERCIDCHSGYHNSWSAYDTDEKWIASGNVTAGIIGDSPLIMRLKNRGSNMPLGGANLTEDEYNALVTWIEGL
;
A
#
# COMPACT_ATOMS: atom_id res chain seq x y z
N MET A 1 52.57 -7.93 41.06
CA MET A 1 52.93 -7.49 39.69
C MET A 1 53.04 -8.70 38.79
N LYS A 2 52.16 -8.82 37.79
CA LYS A 2 52.38 -9.60 36.56
C LYS A 2 51.51 -8.96 35.48
N LEU A 3 52.16 -8.19 34.61
CA LEU A 3 51.65 -7.71 33.34
C LEU A 3 51.66 -8.89 32.38
N ILE A 4 50.51 -9.22 31.76
CA ILE A 4 50.49 -9.79 30.41
C ILE A 4 49.34 -9.13 29.66
N SER A 5 49.75 -8.32 28.70
CA SER A 5 48.96 -7.72 27.64
C SER A 5 48.55 -8.80 26.65
N THR A 6 47.27 -8.92 26.33
CA THR A 6 46.84 -9.55 25.07
C THR A 6 45.62 -8.83 24.55
N LEU A 7 45.89 -8.04 23.51
CA LEU A 7 44.96 -7.37 22.62
C LEU A 7 44.00 -8.40 22.00
N LEU A 8 42.69 -8.25 22.24
CA LEU A 8 41.66 -8.95 21.47
C LEU A 8 40.78 -7.89 20.79
N ILE A 9 41.19 -7.50 19.59
CA ILE A 9 40.34 -6.81 18.62
C ILE A 9 39.55 -7.91 17.90
N LEU A 10 38.23 -7.94 18.08
CA LEU A 10 37.35 -8.48 17.06
C LEU A 10 36.01 -7.72 17.06
N SER A 11 35.91 -6.88 16.04
CA SER A 11 34.77 -6.18 15.49
C SER A 11 33.59 -7.11 15.20
N PHE A 12 32.38 -6.71 15.59
CA PHE A 12 31.19 -6.83 14.73
C PHE A 12 30.13 -5.78 15.11
N ILE A 13 30.35 -4.59 14.57
CA ILE A 13 29.29 -3.66 14.18
C ILE A 13 28.47 -4.37 13.09
N CYS A 14 27.25 -4.79 13.38
CA CYS A 14 26.13 -4.77 12.43
C CYS A 14 24.85 -5.21 13.16
N SER A 15 24.06 -4.25 13.57
CA SER A 15 22.61 -4.40 13.50
C SER A 15 22.08 -3.02 13.18
N CYS A 16 22.14 -2.68 11.89
CA CYS A 16 21.13 -1.82 11.32
C CYS A 16 19.80 -2.55 11.49
N GLN A 17 19.14 -2.42 12.64
CA GLN A 17 17.69 -2.48 12.62
C GLN A 17 17.25 -1.18 11.98
N THR A 18 17.16 -1.19 10.65
CA THR A 18 16.15 -0.38 9.99
C THR A 18 14.85 -1.13 10.24
N ASP A 19 14.25 -0.91 11.41
CA ASP A 19 12.84 -1.27 11.58
C ASP A 19 12.07 -0.37 10.61
N ASN A 20 11.83 -0.85 9.40
CA ASN A 20 10.73 -0.36 8.59
C ASN A 20 9.46 -1.01 9.14
N SER A 21 9.06 -0.57 10.34
CA SER A 21 7.77 -0.91 10.94
C SER A 21 6.67 -0.25 10.12
N ASN A 22 6.43 -0.80 8.93
CA ASN A 22 5.25 -0.47 8.17
C ASN A 22 4.14 -1.26 8.85
N SER A 23 3.09 -0.59 9.31
CA SER A 23 1.83 -1.20 9.76
C SER A 23 1.14 -2.07 8.70
N PHE A 24 1.83 -2.39 7.61
CA PHE A 24 1.40 -3.19 6.47
C PHE A 24 2.00 -4.60 6.47
N ASP A 25 2.97 -4.90 7.35
CA ASP A 25 3.58 -6.23 7.42
C ASP A 25 2.55 -7.30 7.89
N ASP A 26 1.54 -6.90 8.67
CA ASP A 26 0.42 -7.76 9.09
C ASP A 26 -0.57 -8.04 7.93
N ILE A 27 -0.74 -7.07 7.03
CA ILE A 27 -1.64 -7.16 5.86
C ILE A 27 -1.06 -8.13 4.80
N LEU A 28 0.27 -8.19 4.65
CA LEU A 28 0.96 -9.12 3.75
C LEU A 28 0.76 -10.59 4.17
N GLY A 29 0.50 -10.88 5.44
CA GLY A 29 0.32 -12.23 5.96
C GLY A 29 -1.10 -12.79 5.83
N SER A 30 -2.12 -11.93 5.69
CA SER A 30 -3.53 -12.33 5.79
C SER A 30 -4.36 -12.10 4.52
N SER A 31 -3.87 -11.33 3.55
CA SER A 31 -4.64 -10.94 2.38
C SER A 31 -4.41 -11.91 1.21
N SER A 32 -5.46 -12.27 0.47
CA SER A 32 -5.36 -13.07 -0.77
C SER A 32 -4.84 -12.26 -1.97
N ILE A 33 -4.34 -11.06 -1.71
CA ILE A 33 -3.79 -10.09 -2.66
C ILE A 33 -2.38 -10.53 -3.04
N ASP A 34 -1.96 -10.30 -4.29
CA ASP A 34 -0.65 -10.72 -4.78
C ASP A 34 0.48 -10.32 -3.80
N PRO A 35 1.04 -11.29 -3.05
CA PRO A 35 2.01 -10.98 -2.00
C PRO A 35 3.36 -10.55 -2.58
N ASN A 36 3.57 -10.72 -3.89
CA ASN A 36 4.78 -10.26 -4.57
C ASN A 36 4.67 -8.80 -5.02
N ASN A 37 3.49 -8.18 -4.89
CA ASN A 37 3.27 -6.77 -5.16
C ASN A 37 2.97 -6.00 -3.87
N PRO A 38 4.00 -5.54 -3.12
CA PRO A 38 3.79 -4.82 -1.87
C PRO A 38 3.09 -3.47 -2.05
N ASN A 39 3.12 -2.88 -3.25
CA ASN A 39 2.41 -1.62 -3.52
C ASN A 39 0.92 -1.87 -3.67
N LEU A 40 0.52 -2.91 -4.42
CA LEU A 40 -0.87 -3.32 -4.51
C LEU A 40 -1.43 -3.68 -3.13
N VAL A 41 -0.68 -4.39 -2.29
CA VAL A 41 -1.13 -4.75 -0.95
C VAL A 41 -1.42 -3.51 -0.09
N LYS A 42 -0.52 -2.52 -0.10
CA LYS A 42 -0.73 -1.25 0.63
C LYS A 42 -1.92 -0.46 0.08
N ALA A 43 -2.05 -0.37 -1.24
CA ALA A 43 -3.16 0.31 -1.88
C ALA A 43 -4.49 -0.39 -1.59
N TYR A 44 -4.51 -1.73 -1.64
CA TYR A 44 -5.70 -2.53 -1.39
C TYR A 44 -6.22 -2.37 0.04
N ALA A 45 -5.33 -2.25 1.04
CA ALA A 45 -5.73 -1.96 2.41
C ALA A 45 -6.53 -0.65 2.52
N VAL A 46 -6.09 0.40 1.81
CA VAL A 46 -6.83 1.67 1.74
C VAL A 46 -8.15 1.49 1.01
N ILE A 47 -8.17 0.75 -0.10
CA ILE A 47 -9.39 0.49 -0.87
C ILE A 47 -10.41 -0.29 -0.04
N GLU A 48 -9.97 -1.29 0.71
CA GLU A 48 -10.82 -2.10 1.58
C GLU A 48 -11.46 -1.22 2.67
N GLU A 49 -10.63 -0.50 3.45
CA GLU A 49 -11.11 0.33 4.57
C GLU A 49 -11.93 1.56 4.12
N ARG A 50 -11.53 2.21 3.02
CA ARG A 50 -12.07 3.52 2.63
C ARG A 50 -13.10 3.45 1.52
N CYS A 51 -13.16 2.35 0.78
CA CYS A 51 -14.02 2.23 -0.39
C CYS A 51 -15.01 1.07 -0.28
N ILE A 52 -14.54 -0.16 -0.03
CA ILE A 52 -15.37 -1.37 -0.15
C ILE A 52 -16.54 -1.37 0.85
N ASP A 53 -16.37 -0.82 2.05
CA ASP A 53 -17.44 -0.74 3.06
C ASP A 53 -18.73 -0.11 2.53
N CYS A 54 -18.62 1.05 1.87
CA CYS A 54 -19.75 1.76 1.26
C CYS A 54 -20.03 1.28 -0.18
N HIS A 55 -19.03 0.70 -0.83
CA HIS A 55 -19.16 0.03 -2.12
C HIS A 55 -19.44 -1.46 -1.90
N SER A 56 -20.40 -1.80 -1.03
CA SER A 56 -20.86 -3.16 -0.77
C SER A 56 -22.29 -3.36 -1.27
N GLY A 57 -22.54 -4.37 -2.13
CA GLY A 57 -23.85 -4.58 -2.73
C GLY A 57 -23.86 -5.37 -4.05
N TYR A 58 -24.89 -5.15 -4.87
CA TYR A 58 -25.26 -6.05 -5.98
C TYR A 58 -24.20 -6.18 -7.10
N HIS A 59 -23.16 -5.34 -7.15
CA HIS A 59 -22.05 -5.43 -8.11
C HIS A 59 -20.73 -4.84 -7.55
N ASN A 60 -20.20 -5.33 -6.43
CA ASN A 60 -18.91 -4.86 -5.92
C ASN A 60 -17.78 -5.88 -6.09
N SER A 61 -17.45 -6.17 -7.34
CA SER A 61 -16.36 -7.09 -7.72
C SER A 61 -14.96 -6.67 -7.24
N TRP A 62 -14.82 -5.50 -6.63
CA TRP A 62 -13.54 -4.92 -6.22
C TRP A 62 -12.85 -5.73 -5.13
N SER A 63 -13.62 -6.39 -4.25
CA SER A 63 -13.05 -7.30 -3.25
C SER A 63 -12.34 -8.51 -3.90
N ALA A 64 -12.71 -8.87 -5.14
CA ALA A 64 -12.08 -9.95 -5.88
C ALA A 64 -10.90 -9.50 -6.77
N TYR A 65 -10.55 -8.21 -6.77
CA TYR A 65 -9.43 -7.65 -7.53
C TYR A 65 -8.14 -7.75 -6.73
N ASP A 66 -7.59 -8.95 -6.73
CA ASP A 66 -6.38 -9.33 -6.00
C ASP A 66 -5.07 -9.17 -6.80
N THR A 67 -5.14 -8.81 -8.08
CA THR A 67 -3.98 -8.52 -8.94
C THR A 67 -4.17 -7.20 -9.70
N ASP A 68 -3.06 -6.63 -10.18
CA ASP A 68 -3.05 -5.42 -11.00
C ASP A 68 -3.87 -5.58 -12.27
N GLU A 69 -3.77 -6.75 -12.92
CA GLU A 69 -4.50 -7.03 -14.17
C GLU A 69 -6.00 -6.95 -13.97
N LYS A 70 -6.52 -7.36 -12.80
CA LYS A 70 -7.95 -7.27 -12.51
C LYS A 70 -8.39 -5.81 -12.36
N TRP A 71 -7.58 -4.97 -11.71
CA TRP A 71 -7.84 -3.53 -11.57
C TRP A 71 -7.79 -2.78 -12.91
N ILE A 72 -6.84 -3.16 -13.77
CA ILE A 72 -6.69 -2.60 -15.12
C ILE A 72 -7.84 -3.08 -16.02
N ALA A 73 -8.14 -4.38 -16.03
CA ALA A 73 -9.19 -4.97 -16.85
C ALA A 73 -10.59 -4.47 -16.47
N SER A 74 -10.80 -4.06 -15.21
CA SER A 74 -12.05 -3.43 -14.78
C SER A 74 -12.22 -2.00 -15.28
N GLY A 75 -11.15 -1.37 -15.80
CA GLY A 75 -11.13 0.03 -16.21
C GLY A 75 -11.12 1.04 -15.04
N ASN A 76 -10.89 0.59 -13.79
CA ASN A 76 -10.77 1.50 -12.66
C ASN A 76 -9.38 2.15 -12.55
N VAL A 77 -8.39 1.51 -13.17
CA VAL A 77 -6.99 1.92 -13.17
C VAL A 77 -6.46 1.92 -14.60
N THR A 78 -5.74 2.98 -14.94
CA THR A 78 -4.93 3.07 -16.15
C THR A 78 -3.47 2.98 -15.72
N ALA A 79 -2.78 1.91 -16.09
CA ALA A 79 -1.41 1.62 -15.66
C ALA A 79 -0.47 2.81 -15.93
N GLY A 80 0.28 3.23 -14.91
CA GLY A 80 1.21 4.35 -14.96
C GLY A 80 0.59 5.75 -15.07
N ILE A 81 -0.75 5.88 -15.18
CA ILE A 81 -1.41 7.17 -15.45
C ILE A 81 -2.49 7.48 -14.42
N ILE A 82 -2.08 8.25 -13.40
CA ILE A 82 -2.97 8.76 -12.36
C ILE A 82 -4.08 9.66 -12.92
N GLY A 83 -3.76 10.46 -13.94
CA GLY A 83 -4.67 11.39 -14.59
C GLY A 83 -5.89 10.71 -15.24
N ASP A 84 -5.72 9.46 -15.69
CA ASP A 84 -6.70 8.71 -16.47
C ASP A 84 -7.26 7.52 -15.69
N SER A 85 -6.93 7.37 -14.41
CA SER A 85 -7.41 6.29 -13.55
C SER A 85 -8.69 6.71 -12.82
N PRO A 86 -9.88 6.15 -13.15
CA PRO A 86 -11.14 6.53 -12.52
C PRO A 86 -11.14 6.43 -10.99
N LEU A 87 -10.47 5.42 -10.42
CA LEU A 87 -10.33 5.26 -8.97
C LEU A 87 -9.81 6.54 -8.30
N ILE A 88 -8.80 7.17 -8.89
CA ILE A 88 -8.15 8.37 -8.34
C ILE A 88 -8.93 9.64 -8.69
N MET A 89 -9.46 9.74 -9.91
CA MET A 89 -10.21 10.93 -10.35
C MET A 89 -11.47 11.20 -9.53
N ARG A 90 -12.05 10.17 -8.90
CA ARG A 90 -13.24 10.31 -8.05
C ARG A 90 -12.95 10.78 -6.63
N LEU A 91 -11.69 10.85 -6.22
CA LEU A 91 -11.31 11.26 -4.88
C LEU A 91 -11.47 12.76 -4.65
N LYS A 92 -11.92 13.15 -3.46
CA LYS A 92 -11.95 14.53 -2.97
C LYS A 92 -10.56 15.16 -2.93
N ASN A 93 -9.51 14.36 -2.72
CA ASN A 93 -8.12 14.77 -2.85
C ASN A 93 -7.81 15.39 -4.24
N ARG A 94 -8.65 15.12 -5.26
CA ARG A 94 -8.58 15.71 -6.61
C ARG A 94 -9.78 16.61 -6.97
N GLY A 95 -10.53 17.05 -5.98
CA GLY A 95 -11.68 17.95 -6.17
C GLY A 95 -12.99 17.27 -6.55
N SER A 96 -13.07 15.94 -6.45
CA SER A 96 -14.31 15.18 -6.66
C SER A 96 -15.02 14.90 -5.32
N ASN A 97 -15.88 13.88 -5.22
CA ASN A 97 -16.79 13.68 -4.09
C ASN A 97 -16.60 12.38 -3.28
N MET A 98 -15.67 11.49 -3.63
CA MET A 98 -15.38 10.30 -2.83
C MET A 98 -14.25 10.53 -1.80
N PRO A 99 -14.37 10.03 -0.56
CA PRO A 99 -15.52 9.31 0.02
C PRO A 99 -16.77 10.20 0.20
N LEU A 100 -17.95 9.67 -0.16
CA LEU A 100 -19.21 10.41 -0.06
C LEU A 100 -19.57 10.64 1.41
N GLY A 101 -19.76 11.90 1.82
CA GLY A 101 -20.03 12.26 3.22
C GLY A 101 -18.88 12.04 4.20
N GLY A 102 -17.81 11.33 3.81
CA GLY A 102 -16.61 11.11 4.60
C GLY A 102 -15.55 12.22 4.46
N ALA A 103 -14.50 12.15 5.24
CA ALA A 103 -13.32 13.00 5.06
C ALA A 103 -12.53 12.62 3.81
N ASN A 104 -11.59 13.47 3.39
CA ASN A 104 -10.60 13.10 2.38
C ASN A 104 -9.74 11.95 2.89
N LEU A 105 -9.14 11.19 1.97
CA LEU A 105 -8.06 10.30 2.33
C LEU A 105 -6.92 11.11 2.95
N THR A 106 -6.23 10.53 3.92
CA THR A 106 -4.98 11.10 4.44
C THR A 106 -3.93 11.16 3.33
N GLU A 107 -2.87 11.92 3.55
CA GLU A 107 -1.76 12.01 2.59
C GLU A 107 -1.12 10.63 2.35
N ASP A 108 -0.90 9.85 3.41
CA ASP A 108 -0.31 8.51 3.32
C ASP A 108 -1.21 7.52 2.57
N GLU A 109 -2.52 7.56 2.82
CA GLU A 109 -3.50 6.72 2.11
C GLU A 109 -3.56 7.07 0.62
N TYR A 110 -3.61 8.36 0.29
CA TYR A 110 -3.59 8.82 -1.08
C TYR A 110 -2.29 8.43 -1.78
N ASN A 111 -1.14 8.61 -1.11
CA ASN A 111 0.17 8.25 -1.65
C ASN A 111 0.32 6.74 -1.85
N ALA A 112 -0.29 5.89 -1.03
CA ALA A 112 -0.31 4.44 -1.25
C ALA A 112 -0.98 4.09 -2.58
N LEU A 113 -2.13 4.71 -2.89
CA LEU A 113 -2.84 4.50 -4.15
C LEU A 113 -2.05 5.04 -5.35
N VAL A 114 -1.46 6.22 -5.22
CA VAL A 114 -0.67 6.86 -6.30
C VAL A 114 0.59 6.06 -6.59
N THR A 115 1.36 5.70 -5.56
CA THR A 115 2.61 4.93 -5.70
C THR A 115 2.36 3.59 -6.38
N TRP A 116 1.24 2.94 -6.03
CA TRP A 116 0.84 1.71 -6.69
C TRP A 116 0.56 1.93 -8.18
N ILE A 117 -0.35 2.85 -8.55
CA ILE A 117 -0.75 3.06 -9.95
C ILE A 117 0.40 3.57 -10.83
N GLU A 118 1.27 4.44 -10.31
CA GLU A 118 2.46 4.92 -11.03
C GLU A 118 3.50 3.81 -11.25
N GLY A 119 3.50 2.79 -10.38
CA GLY A 119 4.37 1.62 -10.49
C GLY A 119 3.85 0.50 -11.39
N LEU A 120 2.65 0.64 -11.96
CA LEU A 120 2.03 -0.30 -12.91
C LEU A 120 2.55 -0.14 -14.35
#